data_AF-A0A3D4KR32-F1
#
_entry.id   AF-A0A3D4KR32-F1
#
_cell.length_a   1.000
_cell.length_b   1.000
_cell.length_c   1.000
_cell.angle_alpha   90.00
_cell.angle_beta   90.00
_cell.angle_gamma   90.00
#
_symmetry.space_group_name_H-M   'P 1'
#
loop_
_entity.id
_entity.type
_entity.pdbx_description
1 polymer ?
#
loop_
_entity_poly.entity_id
_entity_poly.type
_entity_poly.pdbx_seq_one_letter_code
_entity_poly.pdbx_strand_id
1 'polypeptide(L)'
;MAECYMCEKEGTTVEHVPPKCVFPEKKDLPEGWNLRSQLITVPACDEHNTKKSKYDEYILYVLVMNLPANEVGGNHFQTKLIRAIERNPNLIKQFLSTHQRVTIQDTETGEWQNTIAIEIDRHRFDGAIDMMSRALHYEHFSEKWLGKVSIQPDFLLSLDPETARDTNEPIEQLAKAADQIFENQPYFGENKEVFKYQVINGNDQCEKIMRLSFYSNCKVTVFFGLNG
;
A
#
# COMPACT_ATOMS: atom_id res chain seq x y z
N MET A 1 -24.90 -2.62 -17.38
CA MET A 1 -23.73 -1.98 -16.75
C MET A 1 -23.34 -2.81 -15.55
N ALA A 2 -22.05 -2.91 -15.23
CA ALA A 2 -21.60 -3.65 -14.05
C ALA A 2 -21.86 -2.82 -12.78
N GLU A 3 -22.13 -3.48 -11.65
CA GLU A 3 -22.25 -2.81 -10.36
C GLU A 3 -20.86 -2.38 -9.84
N CYS A 4 -20.84 -1.39 -8.96
CA CYS A 4 -19.64 -0.98 -8.25
C CYS A 4 -19.07 -2.16 -7.44
N TYR A 5 -17.75 -2.34 -7.47
CA TYR A 5 -17.05 -3.42 -6.76
C TYR A 5 -17.30 -3.44 -5.25
N MET A 6 -17.69 -2.29 -4.67
CA MET A 6 -17.82 -2.09 -3.23
C MET A 6 -19.27 -1.90 -2.75
N CYS A 7 -20.22 -1.56 -3.64
CA CYS A 7 -21.61 -1.28 -3.25
C CYS A 7 -22.61 -1.62 -4.35
N GLU A 8 -23.90 -1.42 -4.10
CA GLU A 8 -24.99 -1.76 -5.03
C GLU A 8 -25.24 -0.68 -6.11
N LYS A 9 -24.53 0.46 -6.05
CA LYS A 9 -24.64 1.50 -7.07
C LYS A 9 -24.06 1.03 -8.41
N GLU A 10 -24.54 1.62 -9.49
CA GLU A 10 -23.98 1.40 -10.82
C GLU A 10 -22.51 1.80 -10.91
N GLY A 11 -21.70 0.95 -11.55
CA GLY A 11 -20.29 1.19 -11.83
C GLY A 11 -20.11 2.12 -13.04
N THR A 12 -20.40 3.41 -12.85
CA THR A 12 -20.33 4.43 -13.90
C THR A 12 -18.90 4.84 -14.29
N THR A 13 -17.90 4.38 -13.54
CA THR A 13 -16.47 4.69 -13.73
C THR A 13 -15.62 3.43 -13.66
N VAL A 14 -14.33 3.57 -14.00
CA VAL A 14 -13.34 2.50 -13.92
C VAL A 14 -12.26 2.89 -12.91
N GLU A 15 -12.21 2.16 -11.79
CA GLU A 15 -11.20 2.33 -10.76
C GLU A 15 -9.94 1.53 -11.12
N HIS A 16 -8.76 2.08 -10.85
CA HIS A 16 -7.48 1.37 -11.00
C HIS A 16 -7.01 0.90 -9.63
N VAL A 17 -6.59 -0.37 -9.50
CA VAL A 17 -6.21 -0.91 -8.20
C VAL A 17 -4.85 -1.61 -8.26
N PRO A 18 -3.79 -1.04 -7.67
CA PRO A 18 -3.74 0.22 -6.92
C PRO A 18 -4.09 1.45 -7.75
N PRO A 19 -4.39 2.59 -7.09
CA PRO A 19 -4.65 3.85 -7.76
C PRO A 19 -3.55 4.19 -8.76
N LYS A 20 -3.98 4.69 -9.91
CA LYS A 20 -3.10 5.00 -11.04
C LYS A 20 -1.92 5.91 -10.68
N CYS A 21 -2.08 6.74 -9.64
CA CYS A 21 -1.03 7.63 -9.16
C CYS A 21 0.17 6.90 -8.53
N VAL A 22 0.00 5.66 -8.04
CA VAL A 22 1.08 4.79 -7.53
C VAL A 22 2.03 4.38 -8.65
N PHE A 23 1.55 4.30 -9.88
CA PHE A 23 2.39 3.98 -11.04
C PHE A 23 3.00 5.26 -11.62
N PRO A 24 4.33 5.35 -11.77
CA PRO A 24 5.00 6.52 -12.35
C PRO A 24 4.52 6.84 -13.76
N GLU A 25 4.56 8.13 -14.14
CA GLU A 25 4.27 8.55 -15.51
C GLU A 25 5.48 8.31 -16.41
N LYS A 26 5.29 8.26 -17.73
CA LYS A 26 6.40 8.13 -18.68
C LYS A 26 7.49 9.20 -18.49
N LYS A 27 7.10 10.41 -18.07
CA LYS A 27 8.03 11.52 -17.79
C LYS A 27 8.85 11.34 -16.51
N ASP A 28 8.49 10.36 -15.68
CA ASP A 28 9.11 10.02 -14.40
C ASP A 28 9.96 8.75 -14.49
N LEU A 29 10.10 8.21 -15.70
CA LEU A 29 10.78 6.95 -15.98
C LEU A 29 11.88 7.15 -17.01
N PRO A 30 12.89 6.25 -17.05
CA PRO A 30 13.83 6.18 -18.16
C PRO A 30 13.13 6.01 -19.51
N GLU A 31 13.79 6.46 -20.57
CA GLU A 31 13.26 6.32 -21.93
C GLU A 31 12.97 4.84 -22.27
N GLY A 32 11.84 4.59 -22.93
CA GLY A 32 11.39 3.24 -23.29
C GLY A 32 10.59 2.49 -22.20
N TRP A 33 10.58 2.98 -20.97
CA TRP A 33 9.84 2.35 -19.87
C TRP A 33 8.37 2.80 -19.82
N ASN A 34 7.48 1.86 -19.49
CA ASN A 34 6.06 2.15 -19.26
C ASN A 34 5.51 1.25 -18.15
N LEU A 35 5.38 1.81 -16.94
CA LEU A 35 4.83 1.09 -15.79
C LEU A 35 3.32 1.33 -15.58
N ARG A 36 2.64 1.94 -16.57
CA ARG A 36 1.18 2.13 -16.61
C ARG A 36 0.52 1.25 -17.68
N SER A 37 1.07 0.08 -17.93
CA SER A 37 0.50 -0.94 -18.84
C SER A 37 -0.26 -2.00 -18.06
N GLN A 38 -1.40 -2.45 -18.60
CA GLN A 38 -2.18 -3.58 -18.06
C GLN A 38 -2.44 -3.45 -16.54
N LEU A 39 -2.87 -2.25 -16.13
CA LEU A 39 -3.24 -1.99 -14.74
C LEU A 39 -4.53 -2.75 -14.43
N ILE A 40 -4.61 -3.32 -13.23
CA ILE A 40 -5.82 -3.97 -12.73
C ILE A 40 -6.90 -2.90 -12.56
N THR A 41 -8.11 -3.21 -13.02
CA THR A 41 -9.24 -2.27 -12.95
C THR A 41 -10.54 -2.96 -12.57
N VAL A 42 -11.42 -2.24 -11.88
CA VAL A 42 -12.76 -2.71 -11.51
C VAL A 42 -13.83 -1.65 -11.79
N PRO A 43 -15.09 -2.05 -12.03
CA PRO A 43 -16.20 -1.11 -12.12
C PRO A 43 -16.43 -0.40 -10.77
N ALA A 44 -16.61 0.92 -10.79
CA ALA A 44 -16.81 1.71 -9.58
C ALA A 44 -17.80 2.86 -9.79
N CYS A 45 -18.53 3.23 -8.74
CA CYS A 45 -19.28 4.50 -8.74
C CYS A 45 -18.35 5.67 -8.39
N ASP A 46 -18.80 6.91 -8.59
CA ASP A 46 -17.99 8.12 -8.33
C ASP A 46 -17.44 8.22 -6.91
N GLU A 47 -18.14 7.64 -5.93
CA GLU A 47 -17.76 7.66 -4.52
C GLU A 47 -16.54 6.79 -4.25
N HIS A 48 -16.47 5.60 -4.84
CA HIS A 48 -15.37 4.65 -4.66
C HIS A 48 -14.24 4.79 -5.69
N ASN A 49 -14.26 5.87 -6.50
CA ASN A 49 -13.20 6.21 -7.46
C ASN A 49 -12.81 7.69 -7.36
N THR A 50 -13.55 8.58 -8.03
CA THR A 50 -13.15 9.98 -8.19
C THR A 50 -13.05 10.73 -6.86
N LYS A 51 -13.98 10.48 -5.92
CA LYS A 51 -14.04 11.19 -4.62
C LYS A 51 -12.92 10.79 -3.65
N LYS A 52 -12.25 9.65 -3.85
CA LYS A 52 -11.16 9.18 -2.98
C LYS A 52 -9.75 9.59 -3.45
N SER A 53 -9.61 10.38 -4.52
CA SER A 53 -8.31 10.82 -5.05
C SER A 53 -7.33 11.41 -4.03
N LYS A 54 -7.81 12.09 -2.99
CA LYS A 54 -6.97 12.61 -1.89
C LYS A 54 -6.38 11.50 -0.98
N TYR A 55 -7.05 10.36 -0.88
CA TYR A 55 -6.53 9.17 -0.21
C TYR A 55 -5.51 8.47 -1.10
N ASP A 56 -5.76 8.42 -2.41
CA ASP A 56 -4.84 7.84 -3.40
C ASP A 56 -3.49 8.56 -3.44
N GLU A 57 -3.50 9.89 -3.44
CA GLU A 57 -2.24 10.67 -3.35
C GLU A 57 -1.54 10.48 -2.00
N TYR A 58 -2.30 10.35 -0.91
CA TYR A 58 -1.73 10.14 0.41
C TYR A 58 -0.95 8.84 0.50
N ILE A 59 -1.53 7.73 0.03
CA ILE A 59 -0.83 6.44 0.04
C ILE A 59 0.41 6.47 -0.85
N LEU A 60 0.36 7.14 -2.00
CA LEU A 60 1.53 7.30 -2.84
C LEU A 60 2.67 7.93 -2.03
N TYR A 61 2.40 9.03 -1.32
CA TYR A 61 3.42 9.74 -0.57
C TYR A 61 3.97 8.90 0.57
N VAL A 62 3.11 8.21 1.33
CA VAL A 62 3.55 7.27 2.36
C VAL A 62 4.46 6.20 1.75
N LEU A 63 4.07 5.58 0.63
CA LEU A 63 4.83 4.50 0.01
C LEU A 63 6.19 4.93 -0.54
N VAL A 64 6.29 6.09 -1.21
CA VAL A 64 7.56 6.53 -1.81
C VAL A 64 8.51 7.22 -0.83
N MET A 65 8.02 7.63 0.34
CA MET A 65 8.84 8.15 1.44
C MET A 65 9.42 7.05 2.35
N ASN A 66 9.03 5.80 2.13
CA ASN A 66 9.47 4.67 2.93
C ASN A 66 10.86 4.18 2.50
N LEU A 67 11.74 3.91 3.46
CA LEU A 67 13.09 3.40 3.21
C LEU A 67 13.11 2.06 2.44
N PRO A 68 12.18 1.10 2.68
CA PRO A 68 12.18 -0.15 1.92
C PRO A 68 11.86 0.00 0.43
N ALA A 69 11.35 1.15 -0.03
CA ALA A 69 10.96 1.33 -1.43
C ALA A 69 12.16 1.12 -2.38
N ASN A 70 11.95 0.34 -3.44
CA ASN A 70 12.97 0.11 -4.47
C ASN A 70 13.31 1.39 -5.27
N GLU A 71 14.22 1.25 -6.24
CA GLU A 71 14.66 2.36 -7.10
C GLU A 71 13.50 3.04 -7.84
N VAL A 72 12.46 2.30 -8.25
CA VAL A 72 11.28 2.89 -8.89
C VAL A 72 10.53 3.79 -7.91
N GLY A 73 10.36 3.36 -6.65
CA GLY A 73 9.78 4.18 -5.59
C GLY A 73 10.63 5.41 -5.28
N GLY A 74 11.95 5.24 -5.14
CA GLY A 74 12.90 6.34 -4.95
C GLY A 74 12.87 7.37 -6.08
N ASN A 75 12.83 6.92 -7.33
CA ASN A 75 12.69 7.80 -8.50
C ASN A 75 11.34 8.51 -8.50
N HIS A 76 10.26 7.82 -8.10
CA HIS A 76 8.93 8.43 -8.00
C HIS A 76 8.85 9.49 -6.90
N PHE A 77 9.58 9.30 -5.79
CA PHE A 77 9.83 10.33 -4.78
C PHE A 77 10.53 11.54 -5.41
N GLN A 78 11.72 11.34 -6.00
CA GLN A 78 12.57 12.41 -6.54
C GLN A 78 11.92 13.19 -7.68
N THR A 79 10.94 12.60 -8.37
CA THR A 79 10.25 13.23 -9.49
C THR A 79 8.89 13.78 -9.07
N LYS A 80 7.88 12.91 -8.90
CA LYS A 80 6.50 13.31 -8.70
C LYS A 80 6.26 13.97 -7.36
N LEU A 81 6.78 13.39 -6.28
CA LEU A 81 6.58 13.96 -4.95
C LEU A 81 7.34 15.28 -4.80
N ILE A 82 8.61 15.37 -5.20
CA ILE A 82 9.36 16.63 -5.16
C ILE A 82 8.62 17.74 -5.94
N ARG A 83 8.16 17.48 -7.18
CA ARG A 83 7.36 18.48 -7.93
C ARG A 83 6.01 18.82 -7.28
N ALA A 84 5.41 17.90 -6.53
CA ALA A 84 4.20 18.18 -5.77
C ALA A 84 4.51 19.10 -4.57
N ILE A 85 5.64 18.89 -3.90
CA ILE A 85 6.14 19.73 -2.80
C ILE A 85 6.53 21.13 -3.31
N GLU A 86 7.22 21.22 -4.45
CA GLU A 86 7.59 22.51 -5.06
C GLU A 86 6.36 23.35 -5.41
N ARG A 87 5.30 22.71 -5.93
CA ARG A 87 4.03 23.38 -6.24
C ARG A 87 3.22 23.73 -4.99
N ASN A 88 3.33 22.93 -3.93
CA ASN A 88 2.66 23.16 -2.66
C ASN A 88 3.56 22.78 -1.47
N PRO A 89 4.40 23.72 -0.98
CA PRO A 89 5.30 23.45 0.13
C PRO A 89 4.62 23.07 1.44
N ASN A 90 3.31 23.32 1.59
CA ASN A 90 2.56 22.88 2.76
C ASN A 90 2.29 21.37 2.75
N LEU A 91 2.46 20.69 1.61
CA LEU A 91 2.32 19.23 1.51
C LEU A 91 3.30 18.52 2.44
N ILE A 92 4.60 18.84 2.34
CA ILE A 92 5.63 18.14 3.13
C ILE A 92 5.54 18.49 4.63
N LYS A 93 5.00 19.66 4.97
CA LYS A 93 4.76 20.06 6.37
C LYS A 93 3.79 19.10 7.08
N GLN A 94 2.85 18.48 6.35
CA GLN A 94 1.92 17.50 6.93
C GLN A 94 2.63 16.24 7.41
N PHE A 95 3.78 15.91 6.81
CA PHE A 95 4.58 14.74 7.18
C PHE A 95 5.72 15.13 8.14
N LEU A 96 6.34 16.29 7.97
CA LEU A 96 7.50 16.68 8.77
C LEU A 96 7.15 17.41 10.07
N SER A 97 5.90 17.77 10.34
CA SER A 97 5.54 18.49 11.57
C SER A 97 5.79 17.69 12.85
N THR A 98 5.74 16.37 12.79
CA THR A 98 5.91 15.45 13.94
C THR A 98 7.12 14.52 13.76
N HIS A 99 8.03 14.85 12.85
CA HIS A 99 9.18 13.98 12.58
C HIS A 99 10.09 13.82 13.80
N GLN A 100 10.67 12.64 13.95
CA GLN A 100 11.64 12.33 14.99
C GLN A 100 12.92 11.79 14.34
N ARG A 101 14.09 12.21 14.83
CA ARG A 101 15.35 11.59 14.43
C ARG A 101 15.47 10.24 15.11
N VAL A 102 15.73 9.21 14.35
CA VAL A 102 15.85 7.84 14.84
C VAL A 102 17.08 7.17 14.24
N THR A 103 17.62 6.20 14.94
CA THR A 103 18.59 5.26 14.40
C THR A 103 17.89 3.92 14.26
N ILE A 104 17.91 3.36 13.06
CA ILE A 104 17.33 2.05 12.78
C ILE A 104 18.44 1.08 12.38
N GLN A 105 18.22 -0.19 12.68
CA GLN A 105 19.07 -1.28 12.24
C GLN A 105 18.36 -2.04 11.12
N ASP A 106 19.05 -2.26 10.01
CA ASP A 106 18.62 -3.20 8.99
C ASP A 106 18.73 -4.63 9.56
N THR A 107 17.63 -5.38 9.55
CA THR A 107 17.56 -6.72 10.18
C THR A 107 18.18 -7.81 9.30
N GLU A 108 18.45 -7.55 8.02
CA GLU A 108 19.11 -8.47 7.10
C GLU A 108 20.63 -8.26 7.11
N THR A 109 21.09 -7.02 7.03
CA THR A 109 22.52 -6.66 6.94
C THR A 109 23.16 -6.36 8.30
N GLY A 110 22.35 -6.00 9.30
CA GLY A 110 22.80 -5.55 10.60
C GLY A 110 23.32 -4.10 10.62
N GLU A 111 23.27 -3.39 9.49
CA GLU A 111 23.77 -2.02 9.37
C GLU A 111 22.87 -1.02 10.10
N TRP A 112 23.50 -0.06 10.77
CA TRP A 112 22.81 1.02 11.46
C TRP A 112 22.80 2.28 10.60
N GLN A 113 21.64 2.92 10.50
CA GLN A 113 21.49 4.17 9.77
C GLN A 113 20.70 5.21 10.57
N ASN A 114 21.12 6.47 10.47
CA ASN A 114 20.39 7.60 11.01
C ASN A 114 19.37 8.08 9.98
N THR A 115 18.11 8.19 10.40
CA THR A 115 17.01 8.62 9.53
C THR A 115 16.01 9.48 10.31
N ILE A 116 14.92 9.84 9.64
CA ILE A 116 13.76 10.45 10.26
C ILE A 116 12.59 9.46 10.24
N ALA A 117 11.90 9.36 11.37
CA ALA A 117 10.60 8.72 11.45
C ALA A 117 9.52 9.79 11.32
N ILE A 118 8.44 9.44 10.63
CA ILE A 118 7.30 10.32 10.35
C ILE A 118 6.04 9.61 10.81
N GLU A 119 5.21 10.32 11.57
CA GLU A 119 3.89 9.82 11.92
C GLU A 119 2.96 9.88 10.71
N ILE A 120 2.21 8.81 10.48
CA ILE A 120 1.22 8.76 9.41
C ILE A 120 -0.20 8.79 9.96
N ASP A 121 -1.11 9.36 9.18
CA ASP A 121 -2.54 9.30 9.39
C ASP A 121 -3.04 7.89 9.06
N ARG A 122 -3.18 7.07 10.10
CA ARG A 122 -3.65 5.68 9.99
C ARG A 122 -5.05 5.58 9.43
N HIS A 123 -5.93 6.55 9.68
CA HIS A 123 -7.28 6.53 9.13
C HIS A 123 -7.25 6.66 7.60
N ARG A 124 -6.44 7.58 7.06
CA ARG A 124 -6.27 7.75 5.61
C ARG A 124 -5.55 6.58 4.96
N PHE A 125 -4.48 6.09 5.59
CA PHE A 125 -3.73 4.97 5.06
C PHE A 125 -4.57 3.68 5.05
N ASP A 126 -5.13 3.29 6.20
CA ASP A 126 -5.90 2.06 6.33
C ASP A 126 -7.18 2.12 5.47
N GLY A 127 -7.86 3.27 5.40
CA GLY A 127 -9.04 3.44 4.55
C GLY A 127 -8.74 3.26 3.05
N ALA A 128 -7.59 3.75 2.58
CA ALA A 128 -7.16 3.55 1.21
C ALA A 128 -6.78 2.09 0.93
N ILE A 129 -6.04 1.44 1.85
CA ILE A 129 -5.71 0.01 1.73
C ILE A 129 -6.99 -0.85 1.77
N ASP A 130 -7.98 -0.56 2.62
CA ASP A 130 -9.26 -1.28 2.69
C ASP A 130 -9.98 -1.24 1.33
N MET A 131 -10.16 -0.04 0.76
CA MET A 131 -10.81 0.12 -0.54
C MET A 131 -10.07 -0.62 -1.66
N MET A 132 -8.73 -0.55 -1.68
CA MET A 132 -7.92 -1.30 -2.63
C MET A 132 -8.06 -2.81 -2.45
N SER A 133 -8.07 -3.28 -1.20
CA SER A 133 -8.17 -4.71 -0.88
C SER A 133 -9.50 -5.29 -1.30
N ARG A 134 -10.60 -4.56 -1.10
CA ARG A 134 -11.94 -4.97 -1.57
C ARG A 134 -12.02 -5.02 -3.10
N ALA A 135 -11.37 -4.10 -3.79
CA ALA A 135 -11.32 -4.13 -5.25
C ALA A 135 -10.44 -5.27 -5.78
N LEU A 136 -9.29 -5.56 -5.15
CA LEU A 136 -8.49 -6.74 -5.49
C LEU A 136 -9.28 -8.02 -5.23
N HIS A 137 -10.00 -8.11 -4.12
CA HIS A 137 -10.89 -9.24 -3.84
C HIS A 137 -11.95 -9.40 -4.95
N TYR A 138 -12.60 -8.30 -5.34
CA TYR A 138 -13.59 -8.31 -6.41
C TYR A 138 -12.99 -8.73 -7.75
N GLU A 139 -11.83 -8.21 -8.13
CA GLU A 139 -11.17 -8.59 -9.38
C GLU A 139 -10.75 -10.06 -9.37
N HIS A 140 -10.16 -10.53 -8.27
CA HIS A 140 -9.60 -11.86 -8.17
C HIS A 140 -10.67 -12.96 -8.07
N PHE A 141 -11.74 -12.71 -7.32
CA PHE A 141 -12.77 -13.71 -7.02
C PHE A 141 -14.10 -13.44 -7.71
N SER A 142 -14.25 -12.31 -8.41
CA SER A 142 -15.55 -11.84 -8.95
C SER A 142 -16.62 -11.68 -7.87
N GLU A 143 -16.22 -11.42 -6.62
CA GLU A 143 -17.09 -11.31 -5.45
C GLU A 143 -16.77 -10.07 -4.61
N LYS A 144 -17.80 -9.32 -4.21
CA LYS A 144 -17.65 -8.16 -3.33
C LYS A 144 -17.37 -8.65 -1.91
N TRP A 145 -16.30 -8.15 -1.30
CA TRP A 145 -16.10 -8.37 0.13
C TRP A 145 -16.88 -7.32 0.93
N LEU A 146 -17.88 -7.75 1.69
CA LEU A 146 -18.66 -6.91 2.62
C LEU A 146 -18.25 -7.11 4.08
N GLY A 147 -17.33 -8.04 4.34
CA GLY A 147 -16.83 -8.34 5.68
C GLY A 147 -15.82 -7.33 6.21
N LYS A 148 -15.28 -7.65 7.39
CA LYS A 148 -14.16 -6.92 8.00
C LYS A 148 -12.88 -7.14 7.20
N VAL A 149 -12.10 -6.07 7.05
CA VAL A 149 -10.74 -6.11 6.52
C VAL A 149 -9.81 -5.62 7.62
N SER A 150 -8.84 -6.44 8.00
CA SER A 150 -7.78 -6.04 8.94
C SER A 150 -6.48 -5.83 8.17
N ILE A 151 -5.76 -4.75 8.46
CA ILE A 151 -4.62 -4.28 7.67
C ILE A 151 -3.38 -4.23 8.56
N GLN A 152 -2.33 -4.92 8.13
CA GLN A 152 -1.04 -4.96 8.79
C GLN A 152 0.07 -4.53 7.82
N PRO A 153 0.52 -3.28 7.86
CA PRO A 153 1.72 -2.84 7.15
C PRO A 153 2.98 -3.27 7.90
N ASP A 154 3.99 -3.74 7.16
CA ASP A 154 5.24 -4.23 7.78
C ASP A 154 6.24 -3.11 8.08
N PHE A 155 6.09 -1.97 7.39
CA PHE A 155 7.01 -0.85 7.44
C PHE A 155 6.63 0.23 8.46
N LEU A 156 5.59 0.00 9.27
CA LEU A 156 5.21 0.90 10.36
C LEU A 156 5.75 0.37 11.69
N LEU A 157 6.45 1.24 12.41
CA LEU A 157 7.05 0.96 13.70
C LEU A 157 6.46 1.90 14.76
N SER A 158 6.21 1.36 15.95
CA SER A 158 6.01 2.15 17.15
C SER A 158 7.32 2.83 17.54
N LEU A 159 7.21 4.12 17.87
CA LEU A 159 8.31 4.94 18.39
C LEU A 159 8.15 5.22 19.89
N ASP A 160 7.15 4.63 20.54
CA ASP A 160 6.95 4.78 21.98
C ASP A 160 8.17 4.21 22.73
N PRO A 161 8.98 5.04 23.42
CA PRO A 161 10.21 4.57 24.05
C PRO A 161 9.99 3.46 25.09
N GLU A 162 8.79 3.38 25.67
CA GLU A 162 8.47 2.40 26.71
C GLU A 162 8.05 1.06 26.11
N THR A 163 7.39 1.06 24.94
CA THR A 163 6.72 -0.13 24.38
C THR A 163 7.18 -0.48 22.96
N ALA A 164 8.07 0.29 22.35
CA ALA A 164 8.45 0.14 20.95
C ALA A 164 8.97 -1.27 20.64
N ARG A 165 9.84 -1.83 21.50
CA ARG A 165 10.36 -3.19 21.26
C ARG A 165 9.26 -4.24 21.31
N ASP A 166 8.46 -4.22 22.37
CA ASP A 166 7.37 -5.17 22.59
C ASP A 166 6.27 -5.06 21.53
N THR A 167 6.13 -3.88 20.91
CA THR A 167 5.18 -3.64 19.81
C THR A 167 5.77 -4.04 18.45
N ASN A 168 7.04 -3.74 18.20
CA ASN A 168 7.67 -3.91 16.88
C ASN A 168 8.14 -5.35 16.63
N GLU A 169 8.59 -6.07 17.66
CA GLU A 169 9.06 -7.44 17.51
C GLU A 169 7.95 -8.39 16.99
N PRO A 170 6.70 -8.36 17.50
CA PRO A 170 5.60 -9.12 16.91
C PRO A 170 5.30 -8.75 15.46
N ILE A 171 5.45 -7.47 15.08
CA ILE A 171 5.25 -7.00 13.70
C ILE A 171 6.32 -7.63 12.79
N GLU A 172 7.58 -7.63 13.21
CA GLU A 172 8.68 -8.24 12.47
C GLU A 172 8.50 -9.76 12.33
N GLN A 173 8.10 -10.44 13.40
CA GLN A 173 7.81 -11.88 13.38
C GLN A 173 6.65 -12.21 12.43
N LEU A 174 5.60 -11.40 12.45
CA LEU A 174 4.45 -11.56 11.54
C LEU A 174 4.85 -11.31 10.08
N ALA A 175 5.69 -10.31 9.81
CA ALA A 175 6.23 -10.05 8.47
C ALA A 175 7.04 -11.25 7.93
N LYS A 176 7.92 -11.82 8.76
CA LYS A 176 8.71 -13.02 8.43
C LYS A 176 7.82 -14.24 8.18
N ALA A 177 6.81 -14.46 9.03
CA ALA A 177 5.85 -15.55 8.86
C ALA A 177 5.02 -15.37 7.57
N ALA A 178 4.59 -14.14 7.27
CA ALA A 178 3.89 -13.85 6.02
C ALA A 178 4.78 -14.16 4.81
N ASP A 179 6.03 -13.71 4.81
CA ASP A 179 6.96 -14.00 3.71
C ASP A 179 7.14 -15.52 3.47
N GLN A 180 7.22 -16.32 4.53
CA GLN A 180 7.28 -17.79 4.41
C GLN A 180 6.00 -18.42 3.87
N ILE A 181 4.83 -18.01 4.38
CA ILE A 181 3.54 -18.57 3.96
C ILE A 181 3.26 -18.25 2.48
N PHE A 182 3.68 -17.06 2.02
CA PHE A 182 3.48 -16.62 0.65
C PHE A 182 4.61 -17.02 -0.32
N GLU A 183 5.72 -17.59 0.16
CA GLU A 183 6.93 -17.88 -0.67
C GLU A 183 6.61 -18.60 -1.98
N ASN A 184 5.72 -19.58 -1.94
CA ASN A 184 5.38 -20.43 -3.08
C ASN A 184 4.09 -20.01 -3.81
N GLN A 185 3.51 -18.86 -3.46
CA GLN A 185 2.27 -18.38 -4.07
C GLN A 185 2.56 -17.56 -5.33
N PRO A 186 1.73 -17.66 -6.39
CA PRO A 186 1.92 -16.87 -7.59
C PRO A 186 1.73 -15.37 -7.31
N TYR A 187 2.56 -14.56 -7.97
CA TYR A 187 2.40 -13.11 -7.99
C TYR A 187 1.45 -12.68 -9.10
N PHE A 188 0.48 -11.85 -8.73
CA PHE A 188 -0.45 -11.18 -9.63
C PHE A 188 -0.06 -9.71 -9.79
N GLY A 189 -0.32 -9.15 -10.97
CA GLY A 189 0.08 -7.80 -11.36
C GLY A 189 1.26 -7.78 -12.35
N GLU A 190 1.10 -7.02 -13.42
CA GLU A 190 2.05 -6.97 -14.54
C GLU A 190 3.30 -6.13 -14.21
N ASN A 191 3.12 -5.00 -13.54
CA ASN A 191 4.21 -4.06 -13.21
C ASN A 191 4.80 -4.39 -11.83
N LYS A 192 5.42 -5.56 -11.70
CA LYS A 192 5.88 -6.15 -10.42
C LYS A 192 6.84 -5.28 -9.62
N GLU A 193 7.58 -4.39 -10.29
CA GLU A 193 8.45 -3.39 -9.65
C GLU A 193 7.67 -2.32 -8.88
N VAL A 194 6.41 -2.05 -9.24
CA VAL A 194 5.56 -1.05 -8.58
C VAL A 194 4.56 -1.72 -7.65
N PHE A 195 3.87 -2.73 -8.16
CA PHE A 195 2.86 -3.44 -7.41
C PHE A 195 2.72 -4.88 -7.88
N LYS A 196 2.67 -5.77 -6.90
CA LYS A 196 2.26 -7.16 -7.07
C LYS A 196 1.53 -7.61 -5.80
N TYR A 197 0.66 -8.59 -5.94
CA TYR A 197 0.01 -9.21 -4.78
C TYR A 197 0.02 -10.73 -4.89
N GLN A 198 -0.17 -11.38 -3.75
CA GLN A 198 -0.36 -12.82 -3.63
C GLN A 198 -1.59 -13.07 -2.76
N VAL A 199 -2.18 -14.25 -2.88
CA VAL A 199 -3.40 -14.61 -2.15
C VAL A 199 -3.31 -16.05 -1.65
N ILE A 200 -3.87 -16.29 -0.47
CA ILE A 200 -4.08 -17.61 0.11
C ILE A 200 -5.47 -17.70 0.73
N ASN A 201 -5.96 -18.93 0.87
CA ASN A 201 -7.10 -19.20 1.74
C ASN A 201 -6.64 -19.12 3.20
N GLY A 202 -7.48 -18.58 4.07
CA GLY A 202 -7.26 -18.64 5.51
C GLY A 202 -7.98 -19.82 6.16
N ASN A 203 -8.61 -19.58 7.30
CA ASN A 203 -9.28 -20.57 8.15
C ASN A 203 -10.66 -20.04 8.63
N ASP A 204 -11.27 -20.73 9.58
CA ASP A 204 -12.60 -20.39 10.12
C ASP A 204 -12.73 -18.96 10.69
N GLN A 205 -11.61 -18.28 11.00
CA GLN A 205 -11.59 -16.91 11.54
C GLN A 205 -11.22 -15.85 10.48
N CYS A 206 -10.67 -16.27 9.34
CA CYS A 206 -10.18 -15.39 8.28
C CYS A 206 -10.32 -16.12 6.94
N GLU A 207 -11.23 -15.69 6.08
CA GLU A 207 -11.55 -16.43 4.87
C GLU A 207 -10.41 -16.39 3.84
N LYS A 208 -9.83 -15.21 3.64
CA LYS A 208 -8.74 -14.95 2.70
C LYS A 208 -7.66 -14.09 3.33
N ILE A 209 -6.43 -14.27 2.87
CA ILE A 209 -5.32 -13.38 3.22
C ILE A 209 -4.64 -12.95 1.92
N MET A 210 -4.43 -11.65 1.76
CA MET A 210 -3.65 -11.09 0.65
C MET A 210 -2.37 -10.44 1.15
N ARG A 211 -1.30 -10.61 0.39
CA ARG A 211 -0.02 -9.94 0.61
C ARG A 211 0.21 -8.94 -0.50
N LEU A 212 0.10 -7.66 -0.17
CA LEU A 212 0.30 -6.55 -1.11
C LEU A 212 1.76 -6.11 -1.02
N SER A 213 2.46 -6.05 -2.15
CA SER A 213 3.85 -5.58 -2.22
C SER A 213 3.93 -4.37 -3.13
N PHE A 214 4.19 -3.21 -2.54
CA PHE A 214 4.43 -1.96 -3.26
C PHE A 214 5.94 -1.69 -3.34
N TYR A 215 6.43 -1.24 -4.49
CA TYR A 215 7.85 -0.91 -4.70
C TYR A 215 8.79 -1.98 -4.15
N SER A 216 8.48 -3.24 -4.45
CA SER A 216 9.09 -4.47 -3.93
C SER A 216 8.90 -4.73 -2.42
N ASN A 217 9.34 -3.82 -1.54
CA ASN A 217 9.48 -4.13 -0.10
C ASN A 217 8.52 -3.36 0.82
N CYS A 218 7.71 -2.43 0.31
CA CYS A 218 6.63 -1.84 1.10
C CYS A 218 5.46 -2.84 1.13
N LYS A 219 5.54 -3.81 2.05
CA LYS A 219 4.59 -4.91 2.17
C LYS A 219 3.47 -4.60 3.16
N VAL A 220 2.25 -5.04 2.80
CA VAL A 220 1.06 -4.96 3.63
C VAL A 220 0.32 -6.30 3.58
N THR A 221 0.09 -6.91 4.73
CA THR A 221 -0.77 -8.09 4.86
C THR A 221 -2.19 -7.65 5.15
N VAL A 222 -3.13 -8.22 4.41
CA VAL A 222 -4.56 -7.92 4.54
C VAL A 222 -5.31 -9.21 4.86
N PHE A 223 -6.12 -9.15 5.91
CA PHE A 223 -6.91 -10.27 6.40
C PHE A 223 -8.40 -9.99 6.16
N PHE A 224 -9.06 -10.88 5.42
CA PHE A 224 -10.49 -10.81 5.12
C PHE A 224 -11.23 -11.68 6.14
N GLY A 225 -11.68 -11.05 7.22
CA GLY A 225 -12.36 -11.73 8.34
C GLY A 225 -13.87 -11.84 8.11
N LEU A 226 -14.44 -12.97 8.52
CA LEU A 226 -15.89 -13.11 8.59
C LEU A 226 -16.43 -12.07 9.58
N ASN A 227 -17.58 -11.45 9.26
CA ASN A 227 -18.26 -10.62 10.24
C ASN A 227 -18.57 -11.47 11.48
N GLY A 228 -18.19 -10.97 12.66
CA GLY A 228 -18.72 -11.48 13.92
C GLY A 228 -20.20 -11.14 14.09
#